data_AF-A0A536BRU1-F1
#
_entry.id   AF-A0A536BRU1-F1
#
_cell.length_a   1.000
_cell.length_b   1.000
_cell.length_c   1.000
_cell.angle_alpha   90.00
_cell.angle_beta   90.00
_cell.angle_gamma   90.00
#
_symmetry.space_group_name_H-M   'P 1'
#
loop_
_entity.id
_entity.type
_entity.pdbx_description
1 polymer ?
#
loop_
_entity_poly.entity_id
_entity_poly.type
_entity_poly.pdbx_seq_one_letter_code
_entity_poly.pdbx_strand_id
1 'polypeptide(L)'
;MTSRVALLGKPLRRRHSQVMHDAAFEAAGIDAHYELLELEPDAVEAAVTAARGPGWLGLQVTAPYKRMVAGLCDRVEPDAATIGAVNSVVRSGTGELVGFNTDAPGFRAGVELAMERPLAGASVVVAGAGGAAHAVVFACLSAGARQVAPLRPPSSSLTALPTSEAHRYRLRGWGILRFRGRSGPRTWR
;
A
#
# COMPACT_ATOMS: atom_id res chain seq x y z
N MET A 1 26.82 -6.48 13.93
CA MET A 1 26.61 -5.13 13.35
C MET A 1 25.12 -4.91 13.37
N THR A 2 24.66 -3.82 13.97
CA THR A 2 23.22 -3.48 14.03
C THR A 2 22.67 -3.28 12.62
N SER A 3 21.54 -3.91 12.34
CA SER A 3 20.90 -3.85 11.03
C SER A 3 20.05 -2.57 10.88
N ARG A 4 19.72 -2.19 9.64
CA ARG A 4 19.01 -0.93 9.36
C ARG A 4 17.67 -1.16 8.68
N VAL A 5 16.68 -0.41 9.12
CA VAL A 5 15.43 -0.17 8.39
C VAL A 5 15.26 1.33 8.27
N ALA A 6 14.81 1.83 7.12
CA ALA A 6 14.56 3.27 6.96
C ALA A 6 13.16 3.56 6.48
N LEU A 7 12.59 4.70 6.91
CA LEU A 7 11.49 5.34 6.21
C LEU A 7 12.03 6.32 5.17
N LEU A 8 11.80 6.04 3.89
CA LEU A 8 12.14 6.89 2.76
C LEU A 8 10.92 7.73 2.35
N GLY A 9 11.07 9.04 2.22
CA GLY A 9 9.96 9.93 1.88
C GLY A 9 10.33 11.41 1.91
N LYS A 10 9.38 12.28 1.56
CA LYS A 10 9.53 13.73 1.72
C LYS A 10 8.16 14.42 1.79
N PRO A 11 7.88 15.28 2.79
CA PRO A 11 8.67 15.53 3.99
C PRO A 11 8.42 14.47 5.09
N LEU A 12 9.41 14.22 5.93
CA LEU A 12 9.40 13.33 7.10
C LEU A 12 9.41 14.15 8.40
N ARG A 13 8.33 14.88 8.68
CA ARG A 13 8.24 15.79 9.85
C ARG A 13 8.00 15.07 11.17
N ARG A 14 7.53 13.82 11.14
CA ARG A 14 7.08 13.07 12.31
C ARG A 14 7.95 11.84 12.50
N ARG A 15 8.26 11.50 13.76
CA ARG A 15 9.07 10.33 14.13
C ARG A 15 8.24 9.14 14.63
N HIS A 16 6.93 9.12 14.40
CA HIS A 16 6.05 8.05 14.92
C HIS A 16 6.49 6.65 14.47
N SER A 17 6.82 6.48 13.18
CA SER A 17 7.31 5.19 12.66
C SER A 17 8.61 4.77 13.32
N GLN A 18 9.56 5.71 13.48
CA GLN A 18 10.83 5.43 14.15
C GLN A 18 10.60 4.93 15.59
N VAL A 19 9.85 5.69 16.40
CA VAL A 19 9.57 5.34 17.79
C VAL A 19 8.86 3.98 17.89
N MET A 20 7.86 3.74 17.05
CA MET A 20 7.10 2.49 17.04
C MET A 20 7.97 1.29 16.65
N HIS A 21 8.80 1.43 15.61
CA HIS A 21 9.61 0.32 15.12
C HIS A 21 10.83 0.02 15.99
N ASP A 22 11.51 1.04 16.51
CA ASP A 22 12.63 0.83 17.45
C ASP A 22 12.13 0.08 18.70
N ALA A 23 10.98 0.47 19.26
CA ALA A 23 10.37 -0.24 20.39
C ALA A 23 9.97 -1.69 20.03
N ALA A 24 9.47 -1.91 18.80
CA ALA A 24 9.14 -3.25 18.32
C ALA A 24 10.39 -4.13 18.14
N PHE A 25 11.50 -3.55 17.66
CA PHE A 25 12.78 -4.27 17.54
C PHE A 25 13.32 -4.67 18.90
N GLU A 26 13.31 -3.75 19.86
CA GLU A 26 13.73 -4.01 21.25
C GLU A 26 12.88 -5.14 21.87
N ALA A 27 11.55 -5.04 21.79
CA ALA A 27 10.64 -6.05 22.34
C ALA A 27 10.80 -7.43 21.67
N ALA A 28 11.20 -7.47 20.41
CA ALA A 28 11.43 -8.70 19.65
C ALA A 28 12.88 -9.23 19.76
N GLY A 29 13.79 -8.52 20.44
CA GLY A 29 15.20 -8.90 20.52
C GLY A 29 15.95 -8.81 19.18
N ILE A 30 15.51 -7.93 18.28
CA ILE A 30 16.12 -7.72 16.96
C ILE A 30 17.16 -6.59 17.07
N ASP A 31 18.43 -6.89 16.77
CA ASP A 31 19.51 -5.88 16.69
C ASP A 31 19.37 -5.05 15.40
N ALA A 32 18.41 -4.11 15.40
CA ALA A 32 18.15 -3.21 14.31
C ALA A 32 17.77 -1.80 14.78
N HIS A 33 17.99 -0.81 13.93
CA HIS A 33 17.58 0.57 14.14
C HIS A 33 16.72 1.09 12.98
N TYR A 34 15.69 1.86 13.32
CA TYR A 34 14.83 2.54 12.37
C TYR A 34 15.26 4.00 12.15
N GLU A 35 15.62 4.36 10.92
CA GLU A 35 16.04 5.72 10.56
C GLU A 35 15.06 6.42 9.61
N LEU A 36 15.15 7.75 9.53
CA LEU A 36 14.38 8.57 8.60
C LEU A 36 15.29 9.08 7.49
N LEU A 37 14.98 8.71 6.24
CA LEU A 37 15.68 9.16 5.05
C LEU A 37 14.79 10.14 4.28
N GLU A 38 14.88 11.41 4.66
CA GLU A 38 14.24 12.49 3.90
C GLU A 38 15.14 12.85 2.70
N LEU A 39 14.72 12.45 1.50
CA LEU A 39 15.53 12.54 0.29
C LEU A 39 14.81 13.34 -0.79
N GLU A 40 15.58 13.97 -1.67
CA GLU A 40 15.08 14.47 -2.96
C GLU A 40 14.88 13.31 -3.95
N PRO A 41 14.04 13.47 -4.99
CA PRO A 41 13.70 12.40 -5.93
C PRO A 41 14.92 11.74 -6.61
N ASP A 42 15.96 12.50 -6.90
CA ASP A 42 17.19 12.05 -7.57
C ASP A 42 18.08 11.17 -6.68
N ALA A 43 17.96 11.28 -5.36
CA ALA A 43 18.69 10.46 -4.39
C ALA A 43 17.99 9.14 -4.04
N VAL A 44 16.72 8.96 -4.43
CA VAL A 44 15.91 7.79 -4.04
C VAL A 44 16.49 6.49 -4.60
N GLU A 45 16.89 6.48 -5.87
CA GLU A 45 17.42 5.28 -6.53
C GLU A 45 18.72 4.79 -5.88
N ALA A 46 19.61 5.72 -5.54
CA ALA A 46 20.86 5.42 -4.82
C ALA A 46 20.58 4.81 -3.43
N ALA A 47 19.61 5.35 -2.70
CA ALA A 47 19.22 4.83 -1.39
C ALA A 47 18.59 3.43 -1.47
N VAL A 48 17.71 3.19 -2.46
CA VAL A 48 17.13 1.86 -2.70
C VAL A 48 18.22 0.85 -3.09
N THR A 49 19.17 1.26 -3.93
CA THR A 49 20.31 0.42 -4.32
C THR A 49 21.19 0.07 -3.11
N ALA A 50 21.47 1.04 -2.25
CA ALA A 50 22.25 0.81 -1.02
C ALA A 50 21.58 -0.20 -0.07
N ALA A 51 20.25 -0.27 -0.06
CA ALA A 51 19.49 -1.21 0.77
C ALA A 51 19.68 -2.69 0.39
N ARG A 52 20.39 -2.99 -0.70
CA ARG A 52 20.83 -4.35 -1.08
C ARG A 52 22.01 -4.84 -0.23
N GLY A 53 22.71 -3.94 0.44
CA GLY A 53 23.86 -4.28 1.29
C GLY A 53 23.48 -5.10 2.53
N PRO A 54 24.41 -5.91 3.09
CA PRO A 54 24.14 -6.84 4.19
C PRO A 54 23.77 -6.19 5.53
N GLY A 55 23.93 -4.86 5.66
CA GLY A 55 23.51 -4.10 6.85
C GLY A 55 22.05 -3.66 6.85
N TRP A 56 21.25 -4.05 5.85
CA TRP A 56 19.86 -3.62 5.70
C TRP A 56 18.90 -4.79 5.88
N LEU A 57 17.78 -4.54 6.56
CA LEU A 57 16.64 -5.45 6.58
C LEU A 57 15.58 -5.05 5.54
N GLY A 58 15.53 -3.76 5.17
CA GLY A 58 14.57 -3.26 4.20
C GLY A 58 14.28 -1.77 4.33
N LEU A 59 13.24 -1.32 3.63
CA LEU A 59 12.80 0.07 3.57
C LEU A 59 11.28 0.15 3.75
N GLN A 60 10.83 1.09 4.55
CA GLN A 60 9.49 1.65 4.41
C GLN A 60 9.53 2.85 3.47
N VAL A 61 8.46 3.06 2.73
CA VAL A 61 8.36 4.11 1.72
C VAL A 61 7.07 4.88 1.93
N THR A 62 7.16 6.20 2.05
CA THR A 62 6.00 7.08 2.13
C THR A 62 5.92 8.02 0.92
N ALA A 63 4.96 8.94 0.95
CA ALA A 63 4.80 9.92 -0.11
C ALA A 63 6.09 10.74 -0.31
N PRO A 64 6.41 11.14 -1.55
CA PRO A 64 5.69 10.84 -2.80
C PRO A 64 6.22 9.58 -3.53
N TYR A 65 7.12 8.80 -2.93
CA TYR A 65 7.98 7.84 -3.65
C TYR A 65 7.43 6.42 -3.82
N LYS A 66 6.26 6.08 -3.25
CA LYS A 66 5.70 4.71 -3.29
C LYS A 66 5.59 4.10 -4.70
N ARG A 67 5.34 4.92 -5.72
CA ARG A 67 5.25 4.47 -7.12
C ARG A 67 6.62 4.31 -7.76
N MET A 68 7.55 5.22 -7.44
CA MET A 68 8.93 5.18 -7.93
C MET A 68 9.65 3.94 -7.41
N VAL A 69 9.55 3.65 -6.11
CA VAL A 69 10.23 2.49 -5.49
C VAL A 69 9.70 1.16 -6.02
N ALA A 70 8.42 1.09 -6.44
CA ALA A 70 7.89 -0.12 -7.06
C ALA A 70 8.67 -0.53 -8.32
N GLY A 71 9.17 0.45 -9.10
CA GLY A 71 10.00 0.19 -10.28
C GLY A 71 11.48 -0.12 -9.97
N LEU A 72 11.90 0.03 -8.72
CA LEU A 72 13.29 -0.20 -8.28
C LEU A 72 13.47 -1.52 -7.52
N CYS A 73 12.37 -2.23 -7.23
CA CYS A 73 12.40 -3.55 -6.59
C CYS A 73 12.65 -4.64 -7.65
N ASP A 74 13.36 -5.72 -7.27
CA ASP A 74 13.54 -6.87 -8.16
C ASP A 74 12.24 -7.66 -8.34
N ARG A 75 11.43 -7.69 -7.28
CA ARG A 75 10.11 -8.32 -7.29
C ARG A 75 9.11 -7.45 -6.53
N VAL A 76 7.89 -7.40 -7.03
CA VAL A 76 6.75 -6.77 -6.35
C VAL A 76 5.67 -7.81 -6.15
N GLU A 77 5.11 -7.88 -4.94
CA GLU A 77 4.02 -8.81 -4.64
C GLU A 77 2.75 -8.48 -5.45
N PRO A 78 1.92 -9.48 -5.79
CA PRO A 78 0.78 -9.29 -6.70
C PRO A 78 -0.17 -8.16 -6.28
N ASP A 79 -0.47 -8.04 -4.99
CA ASP A 79 -1.35 -7.00 -4.46
C ASP A 79 -0.71 -5.61 -4.60
N ALA A 80 0.56 -5.47 -4.27
CA ALA A 80 1.28 -4.20 -4.41
C ALA A 80 1.44 -3.78 -5.87
N ALA A 81 1.67 -4.73 -6.77
CA ALA A 81 1.71 -4.51 -8.22
C ALA A 81 0.34 -4.04 -8.73
N THR A 82 -0.74 -4.65 -8.24
CA THR A 82 -2.13 -4.29 -8.57
C THR A 82 -2.50 -2.90 -8.04
N ILE A 83 -2.08 -2.55 -6.82
CA ILE A 83 -2.23 -1.20 -6.25
C ILE A 83 -1.41 -0.17 -7.03
N GLY A 84 -0.28 -0.60 -7.60
CA GLY A 84 0.69 0.26 -8.27
C GLY A 84 1.51 1.11 -7.31
N ALA A 85 1.66 0.67 -6.05
CA ALA A 85 2.39 1.37 -5.01
C ALA A 85 3.01 0.40 -4.00
N VAL A 86 4.30 0.58 -3.72
CA VAL A 86 5.04 -0.14 -2.68
C VAL A 86 5.29 0.81 -1.51
N ASN A 87 4.86 0.43 -0.30
CA ASN A 87 5.13 1.17 0.93
C ASN A 87 6.13 0.42 1.84
N SER A 88 6.48 -0.81 1.51
CA SER A 88 7.38 -1.65 2.30
C SER A 88 8.21 -2.53 1.37
N VAL A 89 9.50 -2.62 1.63
CA VAL A 89 10.49 -3.39 0.88
C VAL A 89 11.27 -4.22 1.88
N VAL A 90 11.39 -5.52 1.63
CA VAL A 90 12.25 -6.41 2.41
C VAL A 90 13.47 -6.80 1.59
N ARG A 91 14.63 -6.82 2.23
CA ARG A 91 15.86 -7.37 1.65
C ARG A 91 15.90 -8.88 1.91
N SER A 92 16.01 -9.69 0.86
CA SER A 92 16.21 -11.13 0.99
C SER A 92 17.63 -11.45 1.48
N GLY A 93 17.89 -12.71 1.83
CA GLY A 93 19.25 -13.17 2.16
C GLY A 93 20.26 -12.95 1.03
N THR A 94 19.82 -13.02 -0.23
CA THR A 94 20.64 -12.80 -1.44
C THR A 94 20.84 -11.32 -1.79
N GLY A 95 20.16 -10.39 -1.09
CA GLY A 95 20.20 -8.96 -1.37
C GLY A 95 19.17 -8.48 -2.40
N GLU A 96 18.27 -9.36 -2.82
CA GLU A 96 17.10 -8.97 -3.63
C GLU A 96 16.11 -8.15 -2.80
N LEU A 97 15.48 -7.19 -3.44
CA LEU A 97 14.49 -6.29 -2.86
C LEU A 97 13.09 -6.72 -3.30
N VAL A 98 12.28 -7.13 -2.32
CA VAL A 98 10.89 -7.52 -2.55
C VAL A 98 9.96 -6.45 -2.00
N GLY A 99 9.23 -5.78 -2.89
CA GLY A 99 8.28 -4.73 -2.57
C GLY A 99 6.86 -5.27 -2.32
N PHE A 100 6.21 -4.76 -1.28
CA PHE A 100 4.84 -5.10 -0.90
C PHE A 100 4.09 -3.87 -0.36
N ASN A 101 2.79 -4.03 -0.08
CA ASN A 101 1.91 -2.96 0.36
C ASN A 101 1.16 -3.35 1.64
N THR A 102 1.53 -2.72 2.77
CA THR A 102 0.89 -2.92 4.07
C THR A 102 -0.26 -1.95 4.35
N ASP A 103 -0.42 -0.88 3.55
CA ASP A 103 -1.52 0.08 3.73
C ASP A 103 -2.87 -0.59 3.50
N ALA A 104 -3.00 -1.46 2.49
CA ALA A 104 -4.25 -2.14 2.17
C ALA A 104 -4.76 -3.08 3.29
N PRO A 105 -3.99 -4.08 3.75
CA PRO A 105 -4.41 -4.92 4.86
C PRO A 105 -4.53 -4.12 6.17
N GLY A 106 -3.64 -3.15 6.42
CA GLY A 106 -3.70 -2.30 7.61
C GLY A 106 -4.96 -1.44 7.68
N PHE A 107 -5.35 -0.81 6.56
CA PHE A 107 -6.59 -0.04 6.47
C PHE A 107 -7.81 -0.93 6.72
N ARG A 108 -7.87 -2.10 6.06
CA ARG A 108 -8.98 -3.05 6.23
C ARG A 108 -9.13 -3.45 7.70
N ALA A 109 -8.06 -3.90 8.33
CA ALA A 109 -8.07 -4.32 9.72
C ALA A 109 -8.52 -3.16 10.64
N GLY A 110 -7.96 -1.97 10.45
CA GLY A 110 -8.30 -0.79 11.26
C GLY A 110 -9.76 -0.35 11.11
N VAL A 111 -10.29 -0.31 9.88
CA VAL A 111 -11.67 0.15 9.65
C VAL A 111 -12.70 -0.89 10.10
N GLU A 112 -12.45 -2.18 9.86
CA GLU A 112 -13.36 -3.25 10.30
C GLU A 112 -13.41 -3.34 11.83
N LEU A 113 -12.27 -3.12 12.50
CA LEU A 113 -12.21 -2.99 13.96
C LEU A 113 -13.01 -1.77 14.45
N ALA A 114 -12.80 -0.60 13.87
CA ALA A 114 -13.45 0.63 14.30
C ALA A 114 -14.97 0.63 14.08
N MET A 115 -15.45 -0.05 13.04
CA MET A 115 -16.89 -0.17 12.75
C MET A 115 -17.53 -1.41 13.41
N GLU A 116 -16.75 -2.29 14.01
CA GLU A 116 -17.17 -3.61 14.53
C GLU A 116 -17.93 -4.46 13.49
N ARG A 117 -17.55 -4.34 12.20
CA ARG A 117 -18.22 -5.04 11.10
C ARG A 117 -17.33 -5.15 9.86
N PRO A 118 -17.57 -6.14 8.98
CA PRO A 118 -16.82 -6.26 7.74
C PRO A 118 -17.15 -5.16 6.73
N LEU A 119 -16.21 -4.90 5.82
CA LEU A 119 -16.42 -4.04 4.64
C LEU A 119 -17.34 -4.67 3.59
N ALA A 120 -17.56 -5.98 3.65
CA ALA A 120 -18.42 -6.70 2.73
C ALA A 120 -19.83 -6.08 2.68
N GLY A 121 -20.27 -5.71 1.48
CA GLY A 121 -21.56 -5.06 1.26
C GLY A 121 -21.63 -3.56 1.62
N ALA A 122 -20.54 -2.95 2.08
CA ALA A 122 -20.51 -1.52 2.41
C ALA A 122 -20.54 -0.61 1.16
N SER A 123 -21.01 0.63 1.34
CA SER A 123 -20.81 1.71 0.36
C SER A 123 -19.77 2.67 0.92
N VAL A 124 -18.66 2.85 0.22
CA VAL A 124 -17.49 3.60 0.71
C VAL A 124 -17.21 4.79 -0.20
N VAL A 125 -16.90 5.94 0.40
CA VAL A 125 -16.33 7.10 -0.30
C VAL A 125 -14.87 7.24 0.16
N VAL A 126 -13.94 7.34 -0.78
CA VAL A 126 -12.50 7.46 -0.51
C VAL A 126 -12.06 8.86 -0.91
N ALA A 127 -11.65 9.69 0.04
CA ALA A 127 -11.14 11.04 -0.26
C ALA A 127 -9.65 10.99 -0.65
N GLY A 128 -9.33 11.42 -1.88
CA GLY A 128 -7.96 11.50 -2.40
C GLY A 128 -7.65 10.55 -3.56
N ALA A 129 -6.49 10.73 -4.18
CA ALA A 129 -6.06 10.00 -5.39
C ALA A 129 -4.58 9.55 -5.37
N GLY A 130 -3.91 9.61 -4.21
CA GLY A 130 -2.52 9.17 -4.06
C GLY A 130 -2.38 7.66 -3.82
N GLY A 131 -1.15 7.19 -3.62
CA GLY A 131 -0.85 5.76 -3.39
C GLY A 131 -1.63 5.13 -2.22
N ALA A 132 -1.86 5.89 -1.14
CA ALA A 132 -2.70 5.42 -0.02
C ALA A 132 -4.17 5.26 -0.45
N ALA A 133 -4.72 6.19 -1.25
CA ALA A 133 -6.08 6.07 -1.76
C ALA A 133 -6.23 4.85 -2.67
N HIS A 134 -5.22 4.53 -3.48
CA HIS A 134 -5.20 3.31 -4.30
C HIS A 134 -5.25 2.05 -3.42
N ALA A 135 -4.46 2.00 -2.35
CA ALA A 135 -4.46 0.88 -1.40
C ALA A 135 -5.81 0.74 -0.68
N VAL A 136 -6.44 1.85 -0.27
CA VAL A 136 -7.78 1.86 0.34
C VAL A 136 -8.85 1.37 -0.64
N VAL A 137 -8.84 1.86 -1.89
CA VAL A 137 -9.76 1.41 -2.93
C VAL A 137 -9.59 -0.09 -3.17
N PHE A 138 -8.36 -0.59 -3.32
CA PHE A 138 -8.08 -2.02 -3.44
C PHE A 138 -8.62 -2.79 -2.24
N ALA A 139 -8.33 -2.36 -1.01
CA ALA A 139 -8.78 -3.03 0.21
C ALA A 139 -10.32 -3.14 0.27
N CYS A 140 -11.05 -2.07 -0.06
CA CYS A 140 -12.50 -2.09 -0.11
C CYS A 140 -13.04 -3.05 -1.17
N LEU A 141 -12.49 -3.03 -2.38
CA LEU A 141 -12.95 -3.88 -3.48
C LEU A 141 -12.67 -5.36 -3.18
N SER A 142 -11.47 -5.67 -2.70
CA SER A 142 -11.04 -7.03 -2.32
C SER A 142 -11.78 -7.56 -1.10
N ALA A 143 -12.29 -6.69 -0.22
CA ALA A 143 -13.16 -7.07 0.89
C ALA A 143 -14.64 -7.21 0.50
N GLY A 144 -15.00 -6.99 -0.77
CA GLY A 144 -16.37 -7.16 -1.27
C GLY A 144 -17.29 -5.99 -0.94
N ALA A 145 -16.78 -4.76 -0.85
CA ALA A 145 -17.62 -3.57 -0.75
C ALA A 145 -18.60 -3.50 -1.93
N ARG A 146 -19.87 -3.18 -1.66
CA ARG A 146 -20.90 -3.07 -2.70
C ARG A 146 -20.61 -1.91 -3.66
N GLN A 147 -20.09 -0.80 -3.13
CA GLN A 147 -19.77 0.38 -3.90
C GLN A 147 -18.56 1.11 -3.32
N VAL A 148 -17.66 1.58 -4.17
CA VAL A 148 -16.53 2.44 -3.79
C VAL A 148 -16.51 3.67 -4.72
N ALA A 149 -16.50 4.86 -4.15
CA ALA A 149 -16.47 6.12 -4.89
C ALA A 149 -15.24 6.95 -4.49
N PRO A 150 -14.23 7.09 -5.37
CA PRO A 150 -13.12 8.00 -5.10
C PRO A 150 -13.58 9.46 -5.28
N LEU A 151 -13.48 10.25 -4.22
CA LEU A 151 -13.67 11.70 -4.24
C LEU A 151 -12.34 12.38 -4.61
N ARG A 152 -12.34 13.10 -5.73
CA ARG A 152 -11.14 13.66 -6.36
C ARG A 152 -11.37 15.08 -6.89
N PRO A 153 -10.35 15.95 -6.92
CA PRO A 153 -10.37 17.15 -7.75
C PRO A 153 -10.37 16.76 -9.25
N PRO A 154 -10.88 17.62 -10.16
CA PRO A 154 -11.04 17.30 -11.59
C PRO A 154 -9.75 16.90 -12.32
N SER A 155 -8.58 17.25 -11.78
CA SER A 155 -7.27 17.13 -12.43
C SER A 155 -6.53 15.81 -12.20
N SER A 156 -7.02 14.90 -11.35
CA SER A 156 -6.31 13.65 -11.01
C SER A 156 -6.93 12.42 -11.69
N SER A 157 -6.13 11.65 -12.45
CA SER A 157 -6.56 10.41 -13.11
C SER A 157 -6.40 9.19 -12.20
N LEU A 158 -7.49 8.43 -12.05
CA LEU A 158 -7.45 7.00 -11.69
C LEU A 158 -7.59 6.25 -13.00
N THR A 159 -6.48 5.85 -13.61
CA THR A 159 -6.47 5.31 -14.97
C THR A 159 -6.90 3.84 -15.01
N ALA A 160 -6.85 3.12 -13.89
CA ALA A 160 -7.22 1.72 -13.83
C ALA A 160 -7.74 1.31 -12.44
N LEU A 161 -8.63 0.32 -12.43
CA LEU A 161 -9.08 -0.37 -11.23
C LEU A 161 -7.92 -1.17 -10.64
N PRO A 162 -7.43 -0.85 -9.43
CA PRO A 162 -6.35 -1.61 -8.85
C PRO A 162 -6.95 -2.83 -8.16
N THR A 163 -7.47 -3.82 -8.89
CA THR A 163 -7.86 -5.12 -8.31
C THR A 163 -7.99 -6.20 -9.40
N SER A 164 -7.54 -7.43 -9.12
CA SER A 164 -7.80 -8.61 -9.98
C SER A 164 -9.30 -8.92 -10.09
N GLU A 165 -10.10 -8.46 -9.12
CA GLU A 165 -11.56 -8.55 -9.13
C GLU A 165 -12.24 -7.43 -9.94
N ALA A 166 -11.49 -6.62 -10.71
CA ALA A 166 -12.05 -5.51 -11.49
C ALA A 166 -13.22 -5.94 -12.40
N HIS A 167 -13.19 -7.18 -12.89
CA HIS A 167 -14.25 -7.80 -13.68
C HIS A 167 -15.62 -7.86 -12.94
N ARG A 168 -15.62 -7.90 -11.61
CA ARG A 168 -16.81 -7.88 -10.76
C ARG A 168 -17.38 -6.48 -10.56
N TYR A 169 -16.67 -5.43 -10.94
CA TYR A 169 -17.12 -4.06 -10.76
C TYR A 169 -17.48 -3.41 -12.11
N ARG A 170 -18.43 -2.48 -12.11
CA ARG A 170 -18.66 -1.55 -13.23
C ARG A 170 -18.30 -0.15 -12.80
N LEU A 171 -17.51 0.52 -13.63
CA LEU A 171 -17.36 1.96 -13.61
C LEU A 171 -18.70 2.58 -14.03
N ARG A 172 -19.25 3.43 -13.18
CA ARG A 172 -20.33 4.38 -13.50
C ARG A 172 -19.77 5.79 -13.40
N GLY A 173 -20.46 6.75 -14.03
CA GLY A 173 -20.03 8.16 -14.12
C GLY A 173 -19.41 8.69 -12.82
N TRP A 174 -18.44 9.59 -12.97
CA TRP A 174 -17.57 10.11 -11.90
C TRP A 174 -16.54 9.12 -11.30
N GLY A 175 -16.40 7.91 -11.84
CA GLY A 175 -15.40 6.93 -11.39
C GLY A 175 -15.89 6.03 -10.25
N ILE A 176 -17.22 5.96 -10.06
CA ILE A 176 -17.85 5.12 -9.05
C ILE A 176 -17.76 3.66 -9.48
N LEU A 177 -17.34 2.80 -8.56
CA LEU A 177 -17.22 1.36 -8.76
C LEU A 177 -18.38 0.67 -8.05
N ARG A 178 -19.22 -0.03 -8.80
CA ARG A 178 -20.32 -0.83 -8.23
C ARG A 178 -20.15 -2.30 -8.52
N PHE A 179 -20.35 -3.12 -7.49
CA PHE A 179 -20.36 -4.57 -7.61
C PHE A 179 -21.47 -5.02 -8.56
N ARG A 180 -21.12 -5.83 -9.54
CA ARG A 180 -22.04 -6.64 -10.34
C ARG A 180 -22.45 -7.78 -9.41
N GLY A 181 -23.65 -7.74 -8.82
CA GLY A 181 -24.15 -8.84 -7.98
C GLY A 181 -23.93 -10.21 -8.62
N ARG A 182 -23.92 -11.30 -7.83
CA ARG A 182 -24.24 -12.62 -8.39
C ARG A 182 -25.52 -12.44 -9.20
N SER A 183 -25.49 -12.72 -10.49
CA SER A 183 -26.71 -13.02 -11.23
C SER A 183 -27.48 -14.00 -10.37
N GLY A 184 -28.70 -13.64 -9.95
CA GLY A 184 -29.58 -14.54 -9.23
C GLY A 184 -29.71 -15.89 -9.95
N PRO A 185 -30.18 -16.94 -9.27
CA PRO A 185 -30.19 -18.29 -9.83
C PRO A 185 -30.83 -18.25 -11.23
N ARG A 186 -30.09 -18.73 -12.23
CA ARG A 186 -30.69 -19.13 -13.51
C ARG A 186 -31.68 -20.23 -13.14
N THR A 187 -32.95 -19.86 -13.02
CA THR A 187 -34.04 -20.83 -13.00
C THR A 187 -33.97 -21.53 -14.35
N TRP A 188 -33.43 -22.74 -14.36
CA TRP A 188 -33.70 -23.69 -15.42
C TRP A 188 -35.19 -24.05 -15.26
N ARG A 189 -36.03 -23.51 -16.13
CA ARG A 189 -37.32 -24.10 -16.48
C ARG A 189 -37.13 -24.80 -17.82
#